data_AF-A0A379T2C3-F1
#
_entry.id   AF-A0A379T2C3-F1
#
_cell.length_a   1.000
_cell.length_b   1.000
_cell.length_c   1.000
_cell.angle_alpha   90.00
_cell.angle_beta   90.00
_cell.angle_gamma   90.00
#
_symmetry.space_group_name_H-M   'P 1'
#
loop_
_entity.id
_entity.type
_entity.pdbx_description
1 polymer ?
#
loop_
_entity_poly.entity_id
_entity_poly.type
_entity_poly.pdbx_seq_one_letter_code
_entity_poly.pdbx_strand_id
1 'polypeptide(L)'
;MKPIFTLIDTDHWYIIANFRETELKAIQAGTPAAIRLMSDSSKTFQGKVDSIGFGVLPDDGGMVIGGLPRVSRSINWVRVAQRFPVKIMVEKPDASLFRIGASAVATLEPQ
;
A
#
# COMPACT_ATOMS: atom_id res chain seq x y z
N MET A 1 -11.92 8.34 -25.83
CA MET A 1 -11.43 6.98 -26.15
C MET A 1 -11.96 6.01 -25.10
N LYS A 2 -12.50 4.85 -25.50
CA LYS A 2 -12.87 3.75 -24.59
C LYS A 2 -11.88 2.59 -24.81
N PRO A 3 -11.43 1.90 -23.75
CA PRO A 3 -10.54 0.74 -23.89
C PRO A 3 -11.24 -0.42 -24.62
N ILE A 4 -10.51 -1.12 -25.49
CA ILE A 4 -11.03 -2.25 -26.31
C ILE A 4 -10.76 -3.60 -25.63
N PHE A 5 -9.67 -3.73 -24.86
CA PHE A 5 -9.37 -4.88 -24.02
C PHE A 5 -8.45 -4.48 -22.85
N THR A 6 -8.33 -5.39 -21.88
CA THR A 6 -7.41 -5.30 -20.74
C THR A 6 -6.57 -6.58 -20.71
N LEU A 7 -5.26 -6.45 -20.51
CA LEU A 7 -4.34 -7.57 -20.32
C LEU A 7 -3.92 -7.63 -18.85
N ILE A 8 -3.84 -8.85 -18.30
CA ILE A 8 -3.33 -9.10 -16.94
C ILE A 8 -2.09 -9.98 -17.09
N ASP A 9 -0.96 -9.52 -16.56
CA ASP A 9 0.26 -10.32 -16.40
C ASP A 9 0.10 -11.24 -15.18
N THR A 10 0.23 -12.55 -15.40
CA THR A 10 0.11 -13.58 -14.35
C THR A 10 1.45 -14.11 -13.87
N ASP A 11 2.56 -13.63 -14.42
CA ASP A 11 3.91 -14.06 -14.09
C ASP A 11 4.52 -13.16 -13.00
N HIS A 12 4.22 -11.86 -13.03
CA HIS A 12 4.77 -10.88 -12.09
C HIS A 12 3.69 -10.31 -11.16
N TRP A 13 3.64 -10.85 -9.94
CA TRP A 13 2.71 -10.39 -8.91
C TRP A 13 3.39 -9.48 -7.88
N TYR A 14 2.65 -8.47 -7.45
CA TYR A 14 3.02 -7.60 -6.34
C TYR A 14 1.78 -7.32 -5.48
N ILE A 15 2.02 -6.88 -4.26
CA ILE A 15 0.98 -6.34 -3.38
C ILE A 15 1.30 -4.89 -3.04
N ILE A 16 0.26 -4.12 -2.76
CA ILE A 16 0.38 -2.78 -2.19
C ILE A 16 -0.08 -2.84 -0.73
N ALA A 17 0.84 -2.57 0.19
CA ALA A 17 0.58 -2.54 1.62
C ALA A 17 0.76 -1.11 2.15
N ASN A 18 -0.24 -0.61 2.87
CA ASN A 18 -0.26 0.78 3.36
C ASN A 18 0.27 0.86 4.79
N PHE A 19 1.52 1.33 4.94
CA PHE A 19 2.20 1.48 6.24
C PHE A 19 2.09 2.89 6.77
N ARG A 20 2.11 3.08 8.10
CA ARG A 20 2.07 4.42 8.69
C ARG A 20 3.36 5.17 8.42
N GLU A 21 3.27 6.49 8.31
CA GLU A 21 4.44 7.37 8.12
C GLU A 21 5.55 7.14 9.16
N THR A 22 5.17 6.80 10.40
CA THR A 22 6.10 6.53 11.50
C THR A 22 6.89 5.23 11.35
N GLU A 23 6.41 4.31 10.52
CA GLU A 23 7.02 2.99 10.28
C GLU A 23 8.00 3.03 9.09
N LEU A 24 7.86 4.02 8.20
CA LEU A 24 8.64 4.11 6.96
C LEU A 24 10.15 4.17 7.18
N LYS A 25 10.61 4.73 8.31
CA LYS A 25 12.04 4.80 8.65
C LYS A 25 12.73 3.43 8.72
N ALA A 26 11.97 2.36 8.95
CA ALA A 26 12.46 1.00 9.05
C ALA A 26 12.24 0.20 7.76
N ILE A 27 11.67 0.81 6.73
CA ILE A 27 11.32 0.16 5.47
C ILE A 27 12.25 0.71 4.39
N GLN A 28 12.91 -0.18 3.66
CA GLN A 28 13.75 0.17 2.52
C GLN A 28 13.54 -0.82 1.38
N ALA A 29 13.95 -0.44 0.17
CA ALA A 29 13.98 -1.39 -0.94
C ALA A 29 14.82 -2.62 -0.54
N GLY A 30 14.30 -3.81 -0.81
CA GLY A 30 14.90 -5.08 -0.41
C GLY A 30 14.48 -5.60 0.97
N THR A 31 13.76 -4.83 1.81
CA THR A 31 13.24 -5.33 3.09
C THR A 31 12.40 -6.60 2.87
N PRO A 32 12.70 -7.73 3.54
CA PRO A 32 11.93 -8.96 3.43
C PRO A 32 10.50 -8.81 3.93
N ALA A 33 9.57 -9.55 3.31
CA ALA A 33 8.16 -9.55 3.67
C ALA A 33 7.55 -10.94 3.55
N ALA A 34 6.82 -11.35 4.58
CA ALA A 34 5.91 -12.48 4.52
C ALA A 34 4.52 -12.01 4.09
N ILE A 35 3.93 -12.70 3.11
CA ILE A 35 2.66 -12.32 2.47
C ILE A 35 1.65 -13.45 2.62
N ARG A 36 0.45 -13.12 3.08
CA ARG A 36 -0.68 -14.06 3.19
C ARG A 36 -1.88 -13.52 2.44
N LEU A 37 -2.44 -14.32 1.54
CA LEU A 37 -3.65 -13.95 0.80
C LEU A 37 -4.88 -14.22 1.65
N MET A 38 -5.89 -13.36 1.59
CA MET A 38 -7.15 -13.61 2.32
C MET A 38 -7.95 -14.79 1.73
N SER A 39 -7.77 -15.07 0.44
CA SER A 39 -8.41 -16.20 -0.24
C SER A 39 -7.95 -17.57 0.28
N ASP A 40 -6.70 -17.66 0.75
CA ASP A 40 -6.15 -18.84 1.40
C ASP A 40 -5.08 -18.41 2.40
N SER A 41 -5.50 -18.28 3.66
CA SER A 41 -4.62 -17.82 4.72
C SER A 41 -3.68 -18.91 5.24
N SER A 42 -3.79 -20.15 4.76
CA SER A 42 -2.90 -21.26 5.15
C SER A 42 -1.55 -21.22 4.43
N LYS A 43 -1.49 -20.56 3.27
CA LYS A 43 -0.26 -20.38 2.50
C LYS A 43 0.39 -19.03 2.82
N THR A 44 1.72 -19.07 2.94
CA THR A 44 2.56 -17.89 3.08
C THR A 44 3.51 -17.80 1.89
N PHE A 45 3.58 -16.61 1.29
CA PHE A 45 4.48 -16.28 0.20
C PHE A 45 5.58 -15.36 0.69
N GLN A 46 6.76 -15.46 0.09
CA GLN A 46 7.86 -14.54 0.36
C GLN A 46 7.89 -13.42 -0.67
N GLY A 47 8.28 -12.24 -0.21
CA GLY A 47 8.42 -11.06 -1.03
C GLY A 47 9.48 -10.11 -0.51
N LYS A 48 9.74 -9.07 -1.29
CA LYS A 48 10.65 -7.99 -0.94
C LYS A 48 10.05 -6.65 -1.34
N VAL A 49 10.31 -5.64 -0.52
CA VAL A 49 9.93 -4.26 -0.84
C VAL A 49 10.66 -3.84 -2.12
N ASP A 50 9.89 -3.40 -3.11
CA ASP A 50 10.39 -2.86 -4.38
C ASP A 50 10.50 -1.34 -4.31
N SER A 51 9.42 -0.68 -3.87
CA SER A 51 9.37 0.77 -3.77
C SER A 51 8.43 1.25 -2.67
N ILE A 52 8.71 2.46 -2.16
CA ILE A 52 7.87 3.17 -1.19
C ILE A 52 7.30 4.40 -1.91
N GLY A 53 5.99 4.60 -1.84
CA GLY A 53 5.33 5.75 -2.43
C GLY A 53 5.76 7.06 -1.76
N PHE A 54 6.07 8.08 -2.56
CA PHE A 54 6.55 9.37 -2.07
C PHE A 54 5.45 10.36 -1.66
N GLY A 55 4.19 10.06 -2.00
CA GLY A 55 3.09 10.97 -1.74
C GLY A 55 1.76 10.26 -1.66
N VAL A 56 0.90 10.77 -0.78
CA VAL A 56 -0.53 10.42 -0.69
C VAL A 56 -1.31 11.72 -0.60
N LEU A 57 -2.51 11.74 -1.17
CA LEU A 57 -3.37 12.91 -1.07
C LEU A 57 -3.93 12.96 0.36
N PRO A 58 -3.70 14.03 1.14
CA PRO A 58 -4.29 14.14 2.48
C PRO A 58 -5.79 14.38 2.36
N ASP A 59 -6.61 13.58 3.06
CA ASP A 59 -8.07 13.76 3.11
C ASP A 59 -8.49 15.12 3.71
N ASP A 60 -7.61 15.78 4.46
CA ASP A 60 -7.83 17.03 5.18
C ASP A 60 -7.23 18.27 4.49
N GLY A 61 -6.65 18.12 3.29
CA GLY A 61 -5.98 19.16 2.52
C GLY A 61 -6.93 20.15 1.83
N GLY A 62 -7.73 20.87 2.61
CA GLY A 62 -8.62 21.92 2.11
C GLY A 62 -7.87 23.03 1.38
N MET A 63 -8.24 23.26 0.12
CA MET A 63 -7.74 24.34 -0.71
C MET A 63 -8.14 25.70 -0.10
N VAL A 64 -7.18 26.44 0.47
CA VAL A 64 -7.44 27.79 1.00
C VAL A 64 -7.40 28.79 -0.15
N ILE A 65 -8.56 29.15 -0.68
CA ILE A 65 -8.70 30.30 -1.58
C ILE A 65 -8.83 31.57 -0.71
N GLY A 66 -7.80 32.42 -0.72
CA GLY A 66 -7.89 33.85 -0.43
C GLY A 66 -8.19 34.30 1.01
N GLY A 67 -7.12 34.52 1.79
CA GLY A 67 -7.02 35.72 2.65
C GLY A 67 -7.38 35.62 4.14
N LEU A 68 -8.15 34.62 4.59
CA LEU A 68 -8.43 34.43 6.02
C LEU A 68 -8.26 32.96 6.43
N PRO A 69 -7.61 32.66 7.58
CA PRO A 69 -7.52 31.29 8.08
C PRO A 69 -8.93 30.77 8.43
N ARG A 70 -9.42 29.80 7.64
CA ARG A 70 -10.64 29.06 8.00
C ARG A 70 -10.25 27.99 9.03
N VAL A 71 -10.56 28.24 10.30
CA VAL A 71 -10.47 27.20 11.34
C VAL A 71 -11.67 26.27 11.19
N SER A 72 -11.46 25.09 10.59
CA SER A 72 -12.50 24.06 10.58
C SER A 72 -12.82 23.66 12.02
N ARG A 73 -14.08 23.75 12.44
CA ARG A 73 -14.54 23.22 13.74
C ARG A 73 -14.67 21.70 13.67
N SER A 74 -13.57 21.01 13.35
CA SER A 74 -13.49 19.56 13.39
C SER A 74 -13.18 19.12 14.82
N ILE A 75 -13.98 18.21 15.38
CA ILE A 75 -13.75 17.61 16.71
C ILE A 75 -12.61 16.58 16.67
N ASN A 76 -11.90 16.43 15.56
CA ASN A 76 -10.77 15.50 15.43
C ASN A 76 -9.49 16.10 16.04
N TRP A 77 -9.42 16.16 17.37
CA TRP A 77 -8.19 16.49 18.10
C TRP A 77 -7.12 15.39 17.99
N VAL A 78 -7.50 14.21 17.53
CA VAL A 78 -6.60 13.09 17.25
C VAL A 78 -6.09 13.20 15.81
N ARG A 79 -4.80 13.46 15.64
CA ARG A 79 -4.12 13.36 14.34
C ARG A 79 -3.87 11.89 14.03
N VAL A 80 -4.56 11.35 13.03
CA VAL A 80 -4.32 9.99 12.53
C VAL A 80 -3.07 10.02 11.64
N ALA A 81 -2.15 9.08 11.85
CA ALA A 81 -0.96 8.94 11.02
C ALA A 81 -1.37 8.66 9.57
N GLN A 82 -0.77 9.40 8.63
CA GLN A 82 -0.92 9.14 7.20
C GLN A 82 -0.32 7.78 6.87
N ARG A 83 -0.87 7.12 5.84
CA ARG A 83 -0.38 5.84 5.36
C ARG A 83 0.16 5.97 3.95
N PHE A 84 1.30 5.36 3.70
CA PHE A 84 1.98 5.40 2.42
C PHE A 84 1.99 4.01 1.78
N PRO A 85 1.72 3.92 0.46
CA PRO A 85 1.72 2.65 -0.24
C PRO A 85 3.15 2.14 -0.40
N VAL A 86 3.39 0.92 0.08
CA VAL A 86 4.64 0.18 -0.13
C VAL A 86 4.34 -0.96 -1.10
N LYS A 87 5.06 -0.98 -2.22
CA LYS A 87 4.97 -2.03 -3.22
C LYS A 87 5.93 -3.16 -2.84
N ILE A 88 5.40 -4.37 -2.75
CA ILE A 88 6.15 -5.56 -2.37
C ILE A 88 6.02 -6.57 -3.51
N MET A 89 7.15 -6.93 -4.12
CA MET A 89 7.22 -7.95 -5.18
C MET A 89 7.19 -9.34 -4.56
N VAL A 90 6.39 -10.23 -5.15
CA VAL A 90 6.27 -11.63 -4.71
C VAL A 90 7.30 -12.49 -5.44
N GLU A 91 8.09 -13.27 -4.73
CA GLU A 91 9.20 -14.03 -5.34
C GLU A 91 8.73 -15.28 -6.10
N LYS A 92 7.74 -16.00 -5.57
CA LYS A 92 7.22 -17.25 -6.14
C LYS A 92 5.70 -17.31 -6.01
N PRO A 93 4.97 -16.50 -6.80
CA PRO A 93 3.51 -16.45 -6.71
C PRO A 93 2.86 -17.73 -7.22
N ASP A 94 1.70 -18.07 -6.67
CA ASP A 94 0.82 -19.13 -7.16
C ASP A 94 -0.29 -18.50 -8.01
N ALA A 95 -0.14 -18.50 -9.34
CA ALA A 95 -1.08 -17.84 -10.26
C ALA A 95 -2.54 -18.30 -10.08
N SER A 96 -2.77 -19.49 -9.51
CA SER A 96 -4.13 -19.97 -9.22
C SER A 96 -4.82 -19.17 -8.10
N LEU A 97 -4.06 -18.54 -7.19
CA LEU A 97 -4.55 -17.83 -6.02
C LEU A 97 -4.49 -16.30 -6.16
N PHE A 98 -3.53 -15.76 -6.91
CA PHE A 98 -3.39 -14.32 -7.07
C PHE A 98 -4.46 -13.76 -8.03
N ARG A 99 -5.12 -12.67 -7.62
CA ARG A 99 -6.14 -11.97 -8.41
C ARG A 99 -5.96 -10.47 -8.22
N ILE A 100 -6.13 -9.70 -9.30
CA ILE A 100 -6.16 -8.24 -9.22
C ILE A 100 -7.32 -7.81 -8.32
N GLY A 101 -7.03 -6.96 -7.33
CA GLY A 101 -8.00 -6.46 -6.36
C GLY A 101 -8.23 -7.38 -5.15
N ALA A 102 -7.58 -8.55 -5.08
CA ALA A 102 -7.65 -9.38 -3.88
C ALA A 102 -6.90 -8.75 -2.70
N SER A 103 -7.41 -9.01 -1.50
CA SER A 103 -6.81 -8.54 -0.26
C SER A 103 -5.70 -9.49 0.21
N ALA A 104 -4.66 -8.91 0.79
CA ALA A 104 -3.54 -9.63 1.38
C ALA A 104 -3.08 -8.94 2.67
N VAL A 105 -2.42 -9.71 3.53
CA VAL A 105 -1.70 -9.22 4.70
C VAL A 105 -0.21 -9.35 4.44
N ALA A 106 0.53 -8.28 4.69
CA ALA A 106 1.98 -8.24 4.61
C ALA A 106 2.57 -8.02 6.00
N THR A 107 3.58 -8.81 6.36
CA THR A 107 4.38 -8.60 7.56
C THR A 107 5.82 -8.39 7.11
N LEU A 108 6.35 -7.19 7.37
CA LEU A 108 7.74 -6.88 7.09
C LEU A 108 8.62 -7.44 8.21
N GLU A 109 9.83 -7.85 7.84
CA GLU A 109 10.89 -8.25 8.77
C GLU A 109 12.06 -7.28 8.59
N PRO A 110 11.99 -6.07 9.20
CA PRO A 110 13.07 -5.09 9.11
C PRO A 110 14.32 -5.60 9.83
N GLN A 111 15.50 -5.32 9.26
CA GLN A 111 16.79 -5.52 9.94
C GLN A 111 17.15 -4.32 10.81
#